data_AF-A0A7Y8PSH0-F1
#
_entry.id   AF-A0A7Y8PSH0-F1
#
_cell.length_a   1.000
_cell.length_b   1.000
_cell.length_c   1.000
_cell.angle_alpha   90.00
_cell.angle_beta   90.00
_cell.angle_gamma   90.00
#
_symmetry.space_group_name_H-M   'P 1'
#
loop_
_entity.id
_entity.type
_entity.pdbx_description
1 polymer ?
#
loop_
_entity_poly.entity_id
_entity_poly.type
_entity_poly.pdbx_seq_one_letter_code
_entity_poly.pdbx_strand_id
1 'polypeptide(L)'
;MSLEESLYFFINYILISPLLCYLAFGIQLLFKRYSTNISSNQLLEQEKLLKEFKTKFSKSNLNLNLQGRELYAQNIAKLPNISGRFVAYCLKREIHNINYVMYLFNYTENLVKVPDIEGNNYLQILEKKKNILKKGVLFPFILSLASVSIVFFYPASSNIYILIIYLAFFLFSTWFLLSSFPYLCVYLLQKNTECIFCEKHAVLVKNSSNLPQNVKGPKNLCYLIDYAKSRFGFLHMSAQKILKELEIKQMSHDDRYHKDVWVLSTQNKAKHMAAHIGKYSGQILEVIRNPEIDNVKIQKYVIDSLIINFSYANIFVHRLSKHLAPEYLQLPSLKELRNAIGQDYLNRKSYTKEGVSYGLDLAMDLCILASKILKTVESLDHVEKHEFRQNFNKYVLDIFEILITLCFIYDIEGIEQLIADRMYEVEHRHEYFEEYGNYKDGYKVV
;
A
#
# COMPACT_ATOMS: atom_id res chain seq x y z
N MET A 1 61.49 24.54 1.60
CA MET A 1 60.65 24.48 2.80
C MET A 1 61.50 24.06 3.97
N SER A 2 61.37 24.72 5.10
CA SER A 2 61.94 24.21 6.36
C SER A 2 61.23 22.92 6.79
N LEU A 3 61.83 22.14 7.69
CA LEU A 3 61.20 20.95 8.27
C LEU A 3 59.86 21.31 8.94
N GLU A 4 59.79 22.47 9.58
CA GLU A 4 58.59 22.99 10.24
C GLU A 4 57.49 23.37 9.25
N GLU A 5 57.82 24.03 8.14
CA GLU A 5 56.88 24.32 7.06
C GLU A 5 56.32 23.03 6.44
N SER A 6 57.18 22.01 6.30
CA SER A 6 56.81 20.70 5.74
C SER A 6 55.88 19.93 6.68
N LEU A 7 56.15 19.97 7.98
CA LEU A 7 55.32 19.37 9.01
C LEU A 7 53.97 20.09 9.14
N TYR A 8 53.96 21.43 9.04
CA TYR A 8 52.74 22.24 9.03
C TYR A 8 51.84 21.93 7.83
N PHE A 9 52.44 21.88 6.62
CA PHE A 9 51.72 21.49 5.41
C PHE A 9 51.12 20.08 5.56
N PHE A 10 51.89 19.13 6.11
CA PHE A 10 51.45 17.76 6.32
C PHE A 10 50.28 17.65 7.33
N ILE A 11 50.34 18.36 8.45
CA ILE A 11 49.27 18.38 9.46
C ILE A 11 47.98 18.99 8.90
N ASN A 12 48.08 20.11 8.20
CA ASN A 12 46.93 20.75 7.57
C ASN A 12 46.31 19.87 6.48
N TYR A 13 47.15 19.20 5.69
CA TYR A 13 46.70 18.25 4.68
C TYR A 13 45.93 17.08 5.32
N ILE A 14 46.46 16.51 6.41
CA ILE A 14 45.80 15.44 7.15
C ILE A 14 44.44 15.91 7.69
N LEU A 15 44.35 17.09 8.28
CA LEU A 15 43.10 17.61 8.86
C LEU A 15 41.97 17.78 7.85
N ILE A 16 42.29 18.22 6.62
CA ILE A 16 41.31 18.44 5.56
C ILE A 16 41.03 17.12 4.80
N SER A 17 41.94 16.13 4.86
CA SER A 17 41.81 14.90 4.08
C SER A 17 40.50 14.11 4.27
N PRO A 18 39.89 13.96 5.47
CA PRO A 18 38.61 13.27 5.60
C PRO A 18 37.48 14.01 4.89
N LEU A 19 37.52 15.34 4.92
CA LEU A 19 36.52 16.21 4.28
C LEU A 19 36.68 16.20 2.77
N LEU A 20 37.92 16.26 2.26
CA LEU A 20 38.20 16.11 0.84
C LEU A 20 37.77 14.73 0.34
N CYS A 21 38.02 13.66 1.12
CA CYS A 21 37.52 12.33 0.82
C CYS A 21 35.98 12.30 0.79
N TYR A 22 35.31 12.86 1.80
CA TYR A 22 33.84 12.90 1.84
C TYR A 22 33.23 13.69 0.68
N LEU A 23 33.82 14.84 0.34
CA LEU A 23 33.43 15.65 -0.80
C LEU A 23 33.71 14.92 -2.12
N ALA A 24 34.88 14.29 -2.27
CA ALA A 24 35.23 13.52 -3.46
C ALA A 24 34.27 12.33 -3.64
N PHE A 25 33.96 11.58 -2.58
CA PHE A 25 32.98 10.49 -2.63
C PHE A 25 31.56 11.01 -2.89
N GLY A 26 31.16 12.12 -2.28
CA GLY A 26 29.86 12.76 -2.54
C GLY A 26 29.73 13.24 -3.98
N ILE A 27 30.77 13.87 -4.51
CA ILE A 27 30.89 14.29 -5.92
C ILE A 27 30.89 13.07 -6.82
N GLN A 28 31.62 12.00 -6.52
CA GLN A 28 31.63 10.76 -7.27
C GLN A 28 30.24 10.11 -7.30
N LEU A 29 29.50 10.10 -6.19
CA LEU A 29 28.11 9.64 -6.14
C LEU A 29 27.18 10.51 -6.98
N LEU A 30 27.34 11.83 -6.93
CA LEU A 30 26.59 12.77 -7.76
C LEU A 30 26.93 12.64 -9.25
N PHE A 31 28.20 12.45 -9.61
CA PHE A 31 28.62 12.14 -10.97
C PHE A 31 28.07 10.77 -11.41
N LYS A 32 28.11 9.74 -10.57
CA LYS A 32 27.52 8.44 -10.91
C LYS A 32 26.00 8.52 -11.08
N ARG A 33 25.34 9.51 -10.46
CA ARG A 33 23.92 9.84 -10.66
C ARG A 33 23.67 10.65 -11.95
N TYR A 34 24.49 11.67 -12.22
CA TYR A 34 24.30 12.66 -13.28
C TYR A 34 25.24 12.50 -14.48
N SER A 35 26.05 11.45 -14.55
CA SER A 35 26.72 11.01 -15.78
C SER A 35 25.67 10.38 -16.68
N THR A 36 24.69 11.18 -17.06
CA THR A 36 23.85 11.11 -18.24
C THR A 36 24.72 11.36 -19.48
N ASN A 37 25.81 10.61 -19.61
CA ASN A 37 26.09 9.92 -20.84
C ASN A 37 26.04 8.47 -20.43
N ILE A 38 24.85 7.89 -20.54
CA ILE A 38 24.68 6.46 -20.40
C ILE A 38 25.67 5.87 -21.42
N SER A 39 26.78 5.28 -20.96
CA SER A 39 27.64 4.56 -21.88
C SER A 39 26.76 3.56 -22.60
N SER A 40 26.89 3.47 -23.93
CA SER A 40 26.11 2.53 -24.74
C SER A 40 26.06 1.15 -24.11
N ASN A 41 27.14 0.73 -23.46
CA ASN A 41 27.26 -0.53 -22.73
C ASN A 41 26.31 -0.69 -21.53
N GLN A 42 26.09 0.34 -20.70
CA GLN A 42 25.18 0.23 -19.55
C GLN A 42 23.70 0.26 -19.97
N LEU A 43 23.36 1.04 -21.00
CA LEU A 43 22.03 0.99 -21.62
C LEU A 43 21.81 -0.38 -22.26
N LEU A 44 22.81 -0.90 -22.97
CA LEU A 44 22.77 -2.22 -23.61
C LEU A 44 22.66 -3.34 -22.57
N GLU A 45 23.37 -3.25 -21.43
CA GLU A 45 23.23 -4.21 -20.33
C GLU A 45 21.86 -4.12 -19.66
N GLN A 46 21.34 -2.92 -19.41
CA GLN A 46 20.02 -2.74 -18.84
C GLN A 46 18.92 -3.19 -19.82
N GLU A 47 19.04 -2.86 -21.10
CA GLU A 47 18.16 -3.33 -22.17
C GLU A 47 18.28 -4.84 -22.35
N LYS A 48 19.47 -5.43 -22.23
CA LYS A 48 19.67 -6.88 -22.26
C LYS A 48 19.00 -7.55 -21.06
N LEU A 49 19.17 -7.01 -19.85
CA LEU A 49 18.50 -7.50 -18.64
C LEU A 49 16.98 -7.39 -18.76
N LEU A 50 16.47 -6.26 -19.27
CA LEU A 50 15.05 -6.04 -19.50
C LEU A 50 14.50 -6.96 -20.60
N LYS A 51 15.23 -7.11 -21.70
CA LYS A 51 14.86 -7.98 -22.83
C LYS A 51 14.87 -9.43 -22.39
N GLU A 52 15.90 -9.87 -21.66
CA GLU A 52 16.02 -11.23 -21.11
C GLU A 52 14.91 -11.51 -20.09
N PHE A 53 14.63 -10.57 -19.19
CA PHE A 53 13.51 -10.65 -18.25
C PHE A 53 12.17 -10.73 -18.98
N LYS A 54 11.94 -9.91 -20.01
CA LYS A 54 10.72 -9.94 -20.84
C LYS A 54 10.62 -11.25 -21.64
N THR A 55 11.68 -11.71 -22.30
CA THR A 55 11.64 -12.94 -23.10
C THR A 55 11.42 -14.17 -22.24
N LYS A 56 12.03 -14.23 -21.06
CA LYS A 56 11.95 -15.39 -20.16
C LYS A 56 10.63 -15.47 -19.41
N PHE A 57 9.96 -14.33 -19.21
CA PHE A 57 8.81 -14.25 -18.31
C PHE A 57 7.52 -13.64 -18.91
N SER A 58 7.47 -13.33 -20.21
CA SER A 58 6.29 -12.74 -20.89
C SER A 58 5.18 -13.72 -21.25
N LYS A 59 5.41 -15.05 -21.20
CA LYS A 59 4.42 -16.08 -21.54
C LYS A 59 4.41 -17.18 -20.47
N SER A 60 3.23 -17.50 -19.91
CA SER A 60 2.89 -18.63 -19.01
C SER A 60 2.79 -18.39 -17.48
N ASN A 61 1.96 -19.26 -16.88
CA ASN A 61 1.37 -19.38 -15.53
C ASN A 61 1.97 -18.56 -14.37
N LEU A 62 1.09 -17.88 -13.63
CA LEU A 62 1.42 -16.80 -12.69
C LEU A 62 2.31 -17.20 -11.49
N ASN A 63 2.16 -18.41 -10.92
CA ASN A 63 2.80 -18.77 -9.64
C ASN A 63 4.20 -19.38 -9.76
N LEU A 64 4.44 -20.31 -10.69
CA LEU A 64 5.80 -20.83 -10.98
C LEU A 64 6.73 -19.73 -11.53
N ASN A 65 6.15 -18.76 -12.24
CA ASN A 65 6.87 -17.64 -12.83
C ASN A 65 7.29 -16.60 -11.77
N LEU A 66 6.58 -16.47 -10.65
CA LEU A 66 6.96 -15.57 -9.56
C LEU A 66 8.22 -16.03 -8.83
N GLN A 67 8.26 -17.30 -8.41
CA GLN A 67 9.46 -17.89 -7.81
C GLN A 67 10.65 -17.88 -8.79
N GLY A 68 10.42 -18.20 -10.06
CA GLY A 68 11.44 -18.13 -11.12
C GLY A 68 11.97 -16.71 -11.38
N ARG A 69 11.10 -15.70 -11.35
CA ARG A 69 11.47 -14.27 -11.44
C ARG A 69 12.27 -13.83 -10.23
N GLU A 70 11.88 -14.27 -9.04
CA GLU A 70 12.56 -13.94 -7.78
C GLU A 70 13.95 -14.56 -7.72
N LEU A 71 14.09 -15.85 -8.07
CA LEU A 71 15.37 -16.55 -8.19
C LEU A 71 16.28 -15.91 -9.24
N TYR A 72 15.73 -15.55 -10.41
CA TYR A 72 16.49 -14.86 -11.45
C TYR A 72 16.95 -13.46 -11.00
N ALA A 73 16.07 -12.72 -10.34
CA ALA A 73 16.39 -11.40 -9.81
C ALA A 73 17.40 -11.47 -8.66
N GLN A 74 17.36 -12.49 -7.80
CA GLN A 74 18.38 -12.78 -6.77
C GLN A 74 19.75 -13.10 -7.39
N ASN A 75 19.77 -13.92 -8.46
CA ASN A 75 21.01 -14.28 -9.16
C ASN A 75 21.69 -13.07 -9.82
N ILE A 76 20.91 -12.09 -10.27
CA ILE A 76 21.43 -10.81 -10.79
C ILE A 76 21.87 -9.90 -9.65
N ALA A 77 21.13 -9.88 -8.54
CA ALA A 77 21.34 -8.91 -7.47
C ALA A 77 22.70 -9.07 -6.78
N LYS A 78 23.25 -10.28 -6.64
CA LYS A 78 24.53 -10.62 -5.95
C LYS A 78 24.81 -9.92 -4.60
N LEU A 79 23.85 -9.19 -4.04
CA LEU A 79 24.00 -8.31 -2.89
C LEU A 79 23.14 -8.84 -1.74
N PRO A 80 23.72 -9.00 -0.53
CA PRO A 80 23.12 -9.78 0.56
C PRO A 80 21.86 -9.16 1.17
N ASN A 81 21.57 -7.89 0.92
CA ASN A 81 20.56 -7.12 1.66
C ASN A 81 19.35 -6.67 0.83
N ILE A 82 19.17 -7.20 -0.38
CA ILE A 82 18.07 -6.80 -1.28
C ILE A 82 17.28 -8.03 -1.73
N SER A 83 15.98 -8.06 -1.46
CA SER A 83 15.12 -9.16 -1.91
C SER A 83 14.99 -9.18 -3.44
N GLY A 84 15.05 -10.38 -4.03
CA GLY A 84 14.77 -10.57 -5.45
C GLY A 84 13.41 -10.03 -5.89
N ARG A 85 12.44 -9.97 -4.97
CA ARG A 85 11.13 -9.34 -5.17
C ARG A 85 11.23 -7.86 -5.50
N PHE A 86 12.04 -7.11 -4.74
CA PHE A 86 12.26 -5.68 -5.00
C PHE A 86 12.95 -5.45 -6.34
N VAL A 87 13.96 -6.27 -6.65
CA VAL A 87 14.69 -6.20 -7.93
C VAL A 87 13.77 -6.52 -9.11
N ALA A 88 12.95 -7.57 -9.01
CA ALA A 88 11.95 -7.93 -10.01
C ALA A 88 10.90 -6.82 -10.21
N TYR A 89 10.47 -6.15 -9.13
CA TYR A 89 9.58 -4.99 -9.21
C TYR A 89 10.21 -3.84 -9.99
N CYS A 90 11.46 -3.50 -9.69
CA CYS A 90 12.18 -2.43 -10.37
C CYS A 90 12.40 -2.73 -11.87
N LEU A 91 12.72 -3.98 -12.21
CA LEU A 91 12.86 -4.45 -13.60
C LEU A 91 11.52 -4.39 -14.36
N LYS A 92 10.42 -4.86 -13.75
CA LYS A 92 9.08 -4.80 -14.35
C LYS A 92 8.64 -3.37 -14.64
N ARG A 93 9.05 -2.41 -13.82
CA ARG A 93 8.68 -0.99 -13.94
C ARG A 93 9.66 -0.15 -14.77
N GLU A 94 10.68 -0.79 -15.34
CA GLU A 94 11.70 -0.14 -16.18
C GLU A 94 12.36 1.04 -15.47
N ILE A 95 12.65 0.88 -14.17
CA ILE A 95 13.28 1.94 -13.39
C ILE A 95 14.68 2.23 -13.95
N HIS A 96 14.90 3.47 -14.37
CA HIS A 96 16.20 3.95 -14.83
C HIS A 96 17.24 3.87 -13.69
N ASN A 97 18.48 3.56 -14.03
CA ASN A 97 19.61 3.50 -13.10
C ASN A 97 19.42 2.52 -11.93
N ILE A 98 18.78 1.36 -12.19
CA ILE A 98 18.58 0.32 -11.16
C ILE A 98 19.88 -0.09 -10.47
N ASN A 99 20.99 -0.19 -11.22
CA ASN A 99 22.31 -0.51 -10.68
C ASN A 99 22.81 0.54 -9.69
N TYR A 100 22.49 1.81 -9.90
CA TYR A 100 22.82 2.89 -8.96
C TYR A 100 21.97 2.81 -7.69
N VAL A 101 20.69 2.48 -7.82
CA VAL A 101 19.80 2.25 -6.67
C VAL A 101 20.29 1.06 -5.83
N MET A 102 20.66 -0.06 -6.47
CA MET A 102 21.23 -1.23 -5.79
C MET A 102 22.57 -0.91 -5.12
N TYR A 103 23.41 -0.11 -5.78
CA TYR A 103 24.68 0.33 -5.22
C TYR A 103 24.51 1.18 -3.95
N LEU A 104 23.49 2.04 -3.89
CA LEU A 104 23.21 2.84 -2.70
C LEU A 104 22.77 1.97 -1.50
N PHE A 105 22.03 0.89 -1.73
CA PHE A 105 21.54 0.03 -0.65
C PHE A 105 22.63 -0.61 0.20
N ASN A 106 23.81 -0.86 -0.39
CA ASN A 106 24.99 -1.37 0.31
C ASN A 106 25.48 -0.45 1.43
N TYR A 107 25.05 0.81 1.45
CA TYR A 107 25.50 1.82 2.39
C TYR A 107 24.36 2.37 3.27
N THR A 108 23.13 1.84 3.16
CA THR A 108 21.95 2.37 3.87
C THR A 108 21.40 1.47 4.98
N GLU A 109 22.05 0.34 5.26
CA GLU A 109 21.55 -0.80 6.05
C GLU A 109 20.65 -0.41 7.24
N ASN A 110 21.19 0.24 8.26
CA ASN A 110 20.43 0.54 9.49
C ASN A 110 19.42 1.69 9.35
N LEU A 111 19.44 2.41 8.23
CA LEU A 111 18.57 3.57 7.99
C LEU A 111 17.39 3.22 7.09
N VAL A 112 17.47 2.09 6.39
CA VAL A 112 16.47 1.66 5.43
C VAL A 112 16.16 0.19 5.65
N LYS A 113 14.94 -0.11 6.10
CA LYS A 113 14.43 -1.48 6.00
C LYS A 113 14.15 -1.76 4.54
N VAL A 114 14.60 -2.90 4.04
CA VAL A 114 14.31 -3.39 2.69
C VAL A 114 13.32 -4.55 2.82
N PRO A 115 12.45 -4.83 1.83
CA PRO A 115 11.52 -5.94 1.95
C PRO A 115 12.26 -7.26 2.14
N ASP A 116 11.80 -8.07 3.09
CA ASP A 116 12.30 -9.42 3.31
C ASP A 116 11.83 -10.37 2.20
N ILE A 117 12.36 -11.60 2.24
CA ILE A 117 12.05 -12.65 1.27
C ILE A 117 10.54 -12.96 1.26
N GLU A 118 9.87 -12.80 2.40
CA GLU A 118 8.44 -13.05 2.58
C GLU A 118 7.53 -11.90 2.11
N GLY A 119 8.09 -10.70 1.87
CA GLY A 119 7.34 -9.51 1.45
C GLY A 119 6.61 -8.80 2.60
N ASN A 120 6.94 -9.15 3.84
CA ASN A 120 6.34 -8.63 5.07
C ASN A 120 6.98 -7.30 5.50
N ASN A 121 8.25 -7.09 5.15
CA ASN A 121 8.93 -5.82 5.39
C ASN A 121 8.77 -4.82 4.22
N TYR A 122 8.71 -3.54 4.54
CA TYR A 122 8.54 -2.44 3.59
C TYR A 122 9.83 -1.64 3.49
N LEU A 123 10.05 -1.02 2.33
CA LEU A 123 11.09 -0.02 2.12
C LEU A 123 10.77 1.18 2.99
N GLN A 124 11.28 1.17 4.21
CA GLN A 124 11.05 2.21 5.19
C GLN A 124 12.36 2.90 5.45
N ILE A 125 12.43 4.18 5.13
CA ILE A 125 13.45 5.01 5.75
C ILE A 125 13.02 5.22 7.20
N LEU A 126 13.81 4.71 8.13
CA LEU A 126 13.51 4.74 9.56
C LEU A 126 13.68 6.13 10.18
N GLU A 127 14.39 7.02 9.48
CA GLU A 127 14.72 8.37 9.93
C GLU A 127 13.88 9.45 9.26
N LYS A 128 13.64 10.55 10.01
CA LYS A 128 12.83 11.67 9.50
C LYS A 128 13.60 12.42 8.40
N LYS A 129 12.91 12.87 7.34
CA LYS A 129 13.51 13.64 6.21
C LYS A 129 14.41 14.79 6.65
N LYS A 130 14.00 15.54 7.68
CA LYS A 130 14.80 16.64 8.26
C LYS A 130 16.11 16.13 8.87
N ASN A 131 16.11 14.96 9.51
CA ASN A 131 17.31 14.36 10.11
C ASN A 131 18.26 13.84 9.02
N ILE A 132 17.73 13.24 7.96
CA ILE A 132 18.53 12.75 6.83
C ILE A 132 19.27 13.90 6.16
N LEU A 133 18.57 15.00 5.85
CA LEU A 133 19.20 16.19 5.26
C LEU A 133 20.24 16.82 6.21
N LYS A 134 19.91 16.91 7.51
CA LYS A 134 20.83 17.48 8.49
C LYS A 134 22.09 16.64 8.65
N LYS A 135 21.95 15.34 8.91
CA LYS A 135 23.07 14.43 9.17
C LYS A 135 23.87 14.09 7.91
N GLY A 136 23.22 13.95 6.75
CA GLY A 136 23.88 13.54 5.51
C GLY A 136 24.45 14.69 4.67
N VAL A 137 24.02 15.94 4.87
CA VAL A 137 24.45 17.08 4.03
C VAL A 137 24.87 18.27 4.88
N LEU A 138 24.00 18.75 5.77
CA LEU A 138 24.24 20.00 6.50
C LEU A 138 25.40 19.89 7.50
N PHE A 139 25.44 18.84 8.32
CA PHE A 139 26.48 18.69 9.33
C PHE A 139 27.87 18.41 8.75
N PRO A 140 28.03 17.52 7.74
CA PRO A 140 29.32 17.38 7.04
C PRO A 140 29.81 18.70 6.45
N PHE A 141 28.90 19.52 5.90
CA PHE A 141 29.23 20.84 5.35
C PHE A 141 29.67 21.83 6.43
N ILE A 142 28.95 21.91 7.56
CA ILE A 142 29.33 22.76 8.70
C ILE A 142 30.68 22.33 9.29
N LEU A 143 30.89 21.02 9.44
CA LEU A 143 32.15 20.48 9.91
C LEU A 143 33.29 20.84 8.94
N SER A 144 33.04 20.75 7.63
CA SER A 144 34.00 21.18 6.60
C SER A 144 34.42 22.63 6.74
N LEU A 145 33.46 23.53 6.92
CA LEU A 145 33.72 24.96 7.13
C LEU A 145 34.48 25.22 8.42
N ALA A 146 34.14 24.50 9.50
CA ALA A 146 34.82 24.63 10.79
C ALA A 146 36.29 24.16 10.70
N SER A 147 36.56 23.03 10.05
CA SER A 147 37.92 22.50 9.86
C SER A 147 38.79 23.44 9.02
N VAL A 148 38.24 23.98 7.93
CA VAL A 148 38.92 24.98 7.10
C VAL A 148 39.22 26.23 7.94
N SER A 149 38.25 26.72 8.72
CA SER A 149 38.46 27.87 9.59
C SER A 149 39.54 27.64 10.64
N ILE A 150 39.60 26.46 11.26
CA ILE A 150 40.64 26.11 12.24
C ILE A 150 42.03 26.08 11.58
N VAL A 151 42.15 25.57 10.36
CA VAL A 151 43.42 25.52 9.61
C VAL A 151 43.90 26.92 9.21
N PHE A 152 42.99 27.81 8.81
CA PHE A 152 43.35 29.16 8.33
C PHE A 152 43.52 30.21 9.45
N PHE A 153 42.79 30.09 10.56
CA PHE A 153 42.76 31.13 11.60
C PHE A 153 43.55 30.77 12.87
N TYR A 154 44.06 29.54 13.00
CA TYR A 154 44.88 29.15 14.15
C TYR A 154 46.36 29.10 13.75
N PRO A 155 47.19 30.05 14.21
CA PRO A 155 48.62 30.01 13.97
C PRO A 155 49.20 28.77 14.64
N ALA A 156 49.88 27.92 13.88
CA ALA A 156 50.61 26.79 14.43
C ALA A 156 51.78 27.30 15.26
N SER A 157 51.58 27.48 16.56
CA SER A 157 52.71 27.44 17.47
C SER A 157 53.18 26.00 17.59
N SER A 158 54.49 25.81 17.71
CA SER A 158 55.21 24.53 17.76
C SER A 158 54.96 23.75 19.06
N ASN A 159 53.72 23.75 19.55
CA ASN A 159 53.36 23.14 20.80
C ASN A 159 52.75 21.75 20.57
N ILE A 160 53.30 20.74 21.24
CA ILE A 160 52.84 19.35 21.16
C ILE A 160 51.35 19.21 21.49
N TYR A 161 50.80 20.11 22.31
CA TYR A 161 49.37 20.16 22.62
C TYR A 161 48.50 20.46 21.39
N ILE A 162 48.99 21.28 20.46
CA ILE A 162 48.27 21.60 19.22
C ILE A 162 48.21 20.37 18.30
N LEU A 163 49.30 19.58 18.23
CA LEU A 163 49.30 18.32 17.49
C LEU A 163 48.28 17.31 18.04
N ILE A 164 48.15 17.21 19.36
CA ILE A 164 47.16 16.34 20.01
C ILE A 164 45.74 16.80 19.68
N ILE A 165 45.48 18.11 19.73
CA ILE A 165 44.17 18.70 19.36
C ILE A 165 43.83 18.38 17.91
N TYR A 166 44.80 18.52 17.00
CA TYR A 166 44.62 18.20 15.58
C TYR A 166 44.37 16.71 15.33
N LEU A 167 45.10 15.82 16.00
CA LEU A 167 44.88 14.38 15.90
C LEU A 167 43.48 14.00 16.41
N ALA A 168 43.07 14.54 17.55
CA ALA A 168 41.73 14.34 18.10
C ALA A 168 40.64 14.84 17.14
N PHE A 169 40.85 16.01 16.53
CA PHE A 169 39.92 16.58 15.56
C PHE A 169 39.86 15.78 14.26
N PHE A 170 40.99 15.24 13.78
CA PHE A 170 41.04 14.35 12.62
C PHE A 170 40.25 13.04 12.88
N LEU A 171 40.47 12.41 14.04
CA LEU A 171 39.75 11.20 14.44
C LEU A 171 38.24 11.46 14.58
N PHE A 172 37.87 12.57 15.23
CA PHE A 172 36.48 13.00 15.36
C PHE A 172 35.83 13.25 14.00
N SER A 173 36.53 13.98 13.11
CA SER A 173 36.02 14.30 11.78
C SER A 173 35.83 13.06 10.93
N THR A 174 36.78 12.12 10.97
CA THR A 174 36.70 10.84 10.27
C THR A 174 35.52 10.02 10.78
N TRP A 175 35.38 9.87 12.10
CA TRP A 175 34.26 9.15 12.72
C TRP A 175 32.90 9.79 12.38
N PHE A 176 32.83 11.11 12.41
CA PHE A 176 31.60 11.86 12.12
C PHE A 176 31.17 11.70 10.66
N LEU A 177 32.12 11.81 9.72
CA LEU A 177 31.85 11.69 8.28
C LEU A 177 31.46 10.26 7.90
N LEU A 178 32.11 9.24 8.48
CA LEU A 178 31.71 7.84 8.33
C LEU A 178 30.28 7.61 8.84
N SER A 179 29.92 8.20 9.98
CA SER A 179 28.56 8.12 10.54
C SER A 179 27.52 8.87 9.70
N SER A 180 27.95 9.89 8.95
CA SER A 180 27.09 10.74 8.11
C SER A 180 26.89 10.18 6.69
N PHE A 181 27.82 9.36 6.20
CA PHE A 181 27.80 8.80 4.84
C PHE A 181 26.54 7.97 4.53
N PRO A 182 26.05 7.07 5.42
CA PRO A 182 24.78 6.38 5.20
C PRO A 182 23.59 7.32 4.95
N TYR A 183 23.53 8.45 5.67
CA TYR A 183 22.46 9.43 5.51
C TYR A 183 22.54 10.17 4.16
N LEU A 184 23.74 10.40 3.63
CA LEU A 184 23.95 10.93 2.28
C LEU A 184 23.44 9.93 1.22
N CYS A 185 23.74 8.64 1.39
CA CYS A 185 23.25 7.57 0.51
C CYS A 185 21.72 7.49 0.54
N VAL A 186 21.09 7.57 1.72
CA VAL A 186 19.63 7.63 1.86
C VAL A 186 19.04 8.88 1.19
N TYR A 187 19.69 10.04 1.32
CA TYR A 187 19.27 11.27 0.66
C TYR A 187 19.30 11.14 -0.87
N LEU A 188 20.35 10.55 -1.43
CA LEU A 188 20.48 10.30 -2.87
C LEU A 188 19.51 9.24 -3.36
N LEU A 189 19.24 8.21 -2.56
CA LEU A 189 18.22 7.19 -2.80
C LEU A 189 16.83 7.84 -2.90
N GLN A 190 16.50 8.70 -1.93
CA GLN A 190 15.28 9.51 -1.93
C GLN A 190 15.16 10.34 -3.21
N LYS A 191 16.24 11.03 -3.63
CA LYS A 191 16.20 11.91 -4.79
C LYS A 191 16.08 11.21 -6.14
N ASN A 192 16.68 10.03 -6.28
CA ASN A 192 16.53 9.21 -7.50
C ASN A 192 15.15 8.57 -7.60
N THR A 193 14.57 8.22 -6.46
CA THR A 193 13.22 7.65 -6.42
C THR A 193 12.14 8.71 -6.59
N GLU A 194 12.31 9.94 -6.06
CA GLU A 194 11.37 11.07 -6.24
C GLU A 194 11.10 11.42 -7.73
N CYS A 195 12.11 11.39 -8.62
CA CYS A 195 11.94 11.72 -10.06
C CYS A 195 11.05 10.72 -10.81
N ILE A 196 11.11 9.43 -10.44
CA ILE A 196 10.39 8.33 -11.12
C ILE A 196 8.87 8.45 -10.94
N PHE A 197 8.40 9.09 -9.85
CA PHE A 197 6.96 9.19 -9.54
C PHE A 197 6.32 10.52 -9.93
N CYS A 198 7.10 11.60 -10.07
CA CYS A 198 6.57 12.90 -10.52
C CYS A 198 6.27 12.93 -12.02
N GLU A 199 7.06 12.26 -12.87
CA GLU A 199 6.84 12.27 -14.33
C GLU A 199 5.55 11.55 -14.75
N LYS A 200 5.17 10.44 -14.12
CA LYS A 200 3.89 9.76 -14.42
C LYS A 200 2.66 10.50 -13.90
N HIS A 201 2.80 11.27 -12.81
CA HIS A 201 1.71 12.13 -12.35
C HIS A 201 1.49 13.32 -13.29
N ALA A 202 2.55 13.89 -13.89
CA ALA A 202 2.43 14.98 -14.85
C ALA A 202 1.71 14.58 -16.15
N VAL A 203 1.86 13.32 -16.60
CA VAL A 203 1.16 12.79 -17.78
C VAL A 203 -0.33 12.50 -17.49
N LEU A 204 -0.66 12.03 -16.28
CA LEU A 204 -2.05 11.80 -15.87
C LEU A 204 -2.81 13.11 -15.56
N VAL A 205 -2.14 14.10 -14.97
CA VAL A 205 -2.76 15.38 -14.57
C VAL A 205 -3.01 16.30 -15.76
N LYS A 206 -2.23 16.21 -16.85
CA LYS A 206 -2.50 16.99 -18.08
C LYS A 206 -3.81 16.62 -18.78
N ASN A 207 -4.37 15.44 -18.50
CA ASN A 207 -5.63 14.97 -19.11
C ASN A 207 -6.86 15.12 -18.20
N SER A 208 -6.71 15.68 -16.99
CA SER A 208 -7.85 15.98 -16.12
C SER A 208 -7.75 17.41 -15.60
N SER A 209 -8.26 18.35 -16.37
CA SER A 209 -8.57 19.70 -15.89
C SER A 209 -9.69 19.60 -14.86
N ASN A 210 -9.36 19.58 -13.56
CA ASN A 210 -10.16 20.05 -12.41
C ASN A 210 -9.66 19.44 -11.08
N LEU A 211 -8.41 19.72 -10.68
CA LEU A 211 -7.93 19.44 -9.33
C LEU A 211 -7.32 20.71 -8.72
N PRO A 212 -7.72 21.11 -7.50
CA PRO A 212 -7.17 22.29 -6.86
C PRO A 212 -5.71 22.04 -6.48
N GLN A 213 -4.84 22.94 -6.96
CA GLN A 213 -3.42 23.00 -6.63
C GLN A 213 -3.23 23.43 -5.17
N ASN A 214 -3.27 22.49 -4.22
CA ASN A 214 -2.71 22.74 -2.90
C ASN A 214 -2.40 21.45 -2.14
N VAL A 215 -1.23 20.85 -2.43
CA VAL A 215 -0.60 19.88 -1.52
C VAL A 215 0.87 20.30 -1.33
N LYS A 216 1.09 21.32 -0.50
CA LYS A 216 2.40 21.60 0.11
C LYS A 216 2.44 20.92 1.48
N GLY A 217 2.93 19.68 1.50
CA GLY A 217 3.17 18.91 2.75
C GLY A 217 4.22 17.81 2.54
N PRO A 218 5.17 17.61 3.49
CA PRO A 218 6.33 16.74 3.29
C PRO A 218 6.00 15.29 3.67
N LYS A 219 5.27 14.54 2.83
CA LYS A 219 4.93 13.12 3.05
C LYS A 219 5.37 12.19 1.89
N ASN A 220 6.36 12.58 1.11
CA ASN A 220 6.72 11.84 -0.11
C ASN A 220 8.04 11.08 0.08
N LEU A 221 7.97 9.89 0.70
CA LEU A 221 8.80 8.75 0.33
C LEU A 221 8.26 7.36 0.73
N CYS A 222 7.02 7.26 1.23
CA CYS A 222 6.36 5.95 1.42
C CYS A 222 5.87 5.32 0.10
N TYR A 223 5.87 6.09 -1.00
CA TYR A 223 5.17 5.74 -2.25
C TYR A 223 5.81 4.64 -3.10
N LEU A 224 7.06 4.25 -2.84
CA LEU A 224 7.72 3.21 -3.63
C LEU A 224 7.04 1.83 -3.44
N ILE A 225 6.38 1.63 -2.29
CA ILE A 225 5.82 0.33 -1.90
C ILE A 225 4.34 0.34 -1.56
N ASP A 226 3.66 1.49 -1.47
CA ASP A 226 2.18 1.47 -1.58
C ASP A 226 1.73 0.88 -2.93
N TYR A 227 2.60 0.98 -3.94
CA TYR A 227 2.37 0.40 -5.26
C TYR A 227 2.90 -1.03 -5.44
N ALA A 228 3.82 -1.49 -4.58
CA ALA A 228 4.24 -2.90 -4.52
C ALA A 228 3.34 -3.74 -3.61
N LYS A 229 2.72 -3.11 -2.60
CA LYS A 229 1.59 -3.63 -1.81
C LYS A 229 0.28 -3.70 -2.58
N SER A 230 0.23 -3.31 -3.86
CA SER A 230 -0.98 -3.49 -4.68
C SER A 230 -1.29 -4.96 -5.02
N ARG A 231 -0.70 -5.92 -4.28
CA ARG A 231 -1.24 -7.28 -4.15
C ARG A 231 -2.22 -7.44 -2.99
N PHE A 232 -2.38 -6.42 -2.13
CA PHE A 232 -3.40 -6.31 -1.06
C PHE A 232 -3.93 -4.86 -0.97
N GLY A 233 -4.37 -4.32 -2.11
CA GLY A 233 -4.51 -2.89 -2.38
C GLY A 233 -5.77 -2.20 -1.87
N PHE A 234 -5.92 -2.01 -0.55
CA PHE A 234 -7.05 -1.22 -0.02
C PHE A 234 -6.66 0.02 0.81
N LEU A 235 -5.44 0.11 1.33
CA LEU A 235 -5.02 1.16 2.28
C LEU A 235 -4.87 2.59 1.74
N HIS A 236 -4.89 2.79 0.42
CA HIS A 236 -4.78 4.12 -0.21
C HIS A 236 -5.86 4.37 -1.27
N MET A 237 -6.92 3.58 -1.23
CA MET A 237 -8.03 3.71 -2.14
C MET A 237 -9.15 4.45 -1.44
N SER A 238 -9.79 5.41 -2.10
CA SER A 238 -11.05 5.92 -1.57
C SER A 238 -12.03 4.75 -1.38
N ALA A 239 -12.93 4.86 -0.42
CA ALA A 239 -13.98 3.89 -0.13
C ALA A 239 -14.72 3.51 -1.40
N GLN A 240 -14.96 4.48 -2.30
CA GLN A 240 -15.47 4.23 -3.64
C GLN A 240 -14.69 3.17 -4.42
N LYS A 241 -13.37 3.29 -4.49
CA LYS A 241 -12.53 2.38 -5.27
C LYS A 241 -12.43 1.02 -4.59
N ILE A 242 -12.39 0.97 -3.25
CA ILE A 242 -12.45 -0.27 -2.47
C ILE A 242 -13.75 -1.03 -2.78
N LEU A 243 -14.89 -0.37 -2.62
CA LEU A 243 -16.21 -0.95 -2.89
C LEU A 243 -16.32 -1.43 -4.34
N LYS A 244 -15.82 -0.63 -5.30
CA LYS A 244 -15.82 -1.00 -6.71
C LYS A 244 -15.04 -2.31 -6.97
N GLU A 245 -13.90 -2.48 -6.31
CA GLU A 245 -13.10 -3.70 -6.45
C GLU A 245 -13.80 -4.91 -5.81
N LEU A 246 -14.38 -4.75 -4.62
CA LEU A 246 -15.17 -5.80 -3.96
C LEU A 246 -16.35 -6.24 -4.84
N GLU A 247 -17.08 -5.30 -5.43
CA GLU A 247 -18.19 -5.56 -6.35
C GLU A 247 -17.74 -6.31 -7.61
N ILE A 248 -16.63 -5.91 -8.23
CA ILE A 248 -16.09 -6.59 -9.44
C ILE A 248 -15.62 -8.00 -9.11
N LYS A 249 -14.96 -8.20 -7.96
CA LYS A 249 -14.52 -9.52 -7.52
C LYS A 249 -15.72 -10.42 -7.23
N GLN A 250 -16.73 -9.89 -6.52
CA GLN A 250 -17.96 -10.65 -6.26
C GLN A 250 -18.69 -11.04 -7.55
N MET A 251 -18.78 -10.12 -8.53
CA MET A 251 -19.37 -10.44 -9.83
C MET A 251 -18.61 -11.56 -10.55
N SER A 252 -17.28 -11.57 -10.44
CA SER A 252 -16.43 -12.61 -11.04
C SER A 252 -16.57 -13.95 -10.33
N HIS A 253 -16.73 -13.93 -9.00
CA HIS A 253 -17.06 -15.11 -8.21
C HIS A 253 -18.40 -15.71 -8.66
N ASP A 254 -19.45 -14.89 -8.67
CA ASP A 254 -20.81 -15.35 -8.97
C ASP A 254 -20.90 -16.01 -10.35
N ASP A 255 -20.24 -15.44 -11.37
CA ASP A 255 -20.20 -16.01 -12.72
C ASP A 255 -19.49 -17.37 -12.81
N ARG A 256 -18.52 -17.65 -11.93
CA ARG A 256 -17.66 -18.85 -12.01
C ARG A 256 -18.06 -19.96 -11.07
N TYR A 257 -18.27 -19.61 -9.82
CA TYR A 257 -18.50 -20.54 -8.72
C TYR A 257 -19.99 -20.72 -8.38
N HIS A 258 -20.85 -19.82 -8.88
CA HIS A 258 -22.30 -19.89 -8.72
C HIS A 258 -23.01 -19.79 -10.08
N LYS A 259 -22.51 -20.53 -11.08
CA LYS A 259 -23.02 -20.47 -12.45
C LYS A 259 -24.51 -20.80 -12.52
N ASP A 260 -24.95 -21.75 -11.71
CA ASP A 260 -26.34 -22.18 -11.54
C ASP A 260 -27.27 -21.01 -11.16
N VAL A 261 -26.82 -20.14 -10.26
CA VAL A 261 -27.55 -18.91 -9.88
C VAL A 261 -27.34 -17.80 -10.90
N TRP A 262 -26.13 -17.69 -11.45
CA TRP A 262 -25.76 -16.64 -12.41
C TRP A 262 -26.56 -16.68 -13.71
N VAL A 263 -26.97 -17.86 -14.18
CA VAL A 263 -27.76 -18.00 -15.40
C VAL A 263 -29.27 -17.77 -15.20
N LEU A 264 -29.74 -17.63 -13.96
CA LEU A 264 -31.15 -17.39 -13.67
C LEU A 264 -31.64 -16.04 -14.20
N SER A 265 -32.95 -15.95 -14.44
CA SER A 265 -33.62 -14.66 -14.71
C SER A 265 -33.46 -13.72 -13.52
N THR A 266 -33.53 -12.41 -13.76
CA THR A 266 -33.43 -11.39 -12.70
C THR A 266 -34.46 -11.61 -11.58
N GLN A 267 -35.68 -12.05 -11.92
CA GLN A 267 -36.72 -12.40 -10.95
C GLN A 267 -36.32 -13.59 -10.07
N ASN A 268 -35.80 -14.67 -10.67
CA ASN A 268 -35.35 -15.83 -9.91
C ASN A 268 -34.10 -15.53 -9.06
N LYS A 269 -33.21 -14.66 -9.55
CA LYS A 269 -32.11 -14.12 -8.76
C LYS A 269 -32.63 -13.29 -7.58
N ALA A 270 -33.66 -12.47 -7.77
CA ALA A 270 -34.26 -11.70 -6.68
C ALA A 270 -34.83 -12.60 -5.57
N LYS A 271 -35.53 -13.69 -5.95
CA LYS A 271 -36.00 -14.72 -5.00
C LYS A 271 -34.86 -15.36 -4.23
N HIS A 272 -33.82 -15.78 -4.94
CA HIS A 272 -32.64 -16.41 -4.35
C HIS A 272 -31.95 -15.47 -3.36
N MET A 273 -31.77 -14.21 -3.74
CA MET A 273 -31.20 -13.19 -2.86
C MET A 273 -32.09 -12.90 -1.65
N ALA A 274 -33.41 -12.82 -1.81
CA ALA A 274 -34.33 -12.65 -0.69
C ALA A 274 -34.23 -13.81 0.32
N ALA A 275 -34.10 -15.06 -0.16
CA ALA A 275 -33.86 -16.22 0.69
C ALA A 275 -32.53 -16.12 1.46
N HIS A 276 -31.45 -15.68 0.80
CA HIS A 276 -30.17 -15.45 1.47
C HIS A 276 -30.26 -14.37 2.56
N ILE A 277 -30.89 -13.24 2.26
CA ILE A 277 -31.07 -12.15 3.23
C ILE A 277 -31.91 -12.60 4.42
N GLY A 278 -33.02 -13.31 4.20
CA GLY A 278 -33.84 -13.87 5.27
C GLY A 278 -33.10 -14.90 6.14
N LYS A 279 -32.30 -15.78 5.52
CA LYS A 279 -31.44 -16.73 6.22
C LYS A 279 -30.46 -16.02 7.14
N TYR A 280 -29.69 -15.08 6.61
CA TYR A 280 -28.65 -14.42 7.40
C TYR A 280 -29.21 -13.43 8.43
N SER A 281 -30.34 -12.76 8.15
CA SER A 281 -31.00 -11.91 9.15
C SER A 281 -31.43 -12.73 10.37
N GLY A 282 -32.00 -13.92 10.14
CA GLY A 282 -32.35 -14.86 11.21
C GLY A 282 -31.14 -15.36 11.99
N GLN A 283 -30.07 -15.76 11.31
CA GLN A 283 -28.83 -16.24 11.93
C GLN A 283 -28.13 -15.16 12.78
N ILE A 284 -28.10 -13.92 12.28
CA ILE A 284 -27.55 -12.77 13.03
C ILE A 284 -28.40 -12.51 14.28
N LEU A 285 -29.73 -12.47 14.14
CA LEU A 285 -30.64 -12.24 15.27
C LEU A 285 -30.52 -13.35 16.33
N GLU A 286 -30.43 -14.61 15.91
CA GLU A 286 -30.28 -15.77 16.81
C GLU A 286 -29.03 -15.64 17.69
N VAL A 287 -27.89 -15.28 17.09
CA VAL A 287 -26.63 -15.12 17.83
C VAL A 287 -26.68 -13.91 18.76
N ILE A 288 -27.22 -12.79 18.31
CA ILE A 288 -27.28 -11.55 19.10
C ILE A 288 -28.28 -11.66 20.26
N ARG A 289 -29.36 -12.44 20.11
CA ARG A 289 -30.36 -12.66 21.15
C ARG A 289 -29.85 -13.57 22.28
N ASN A 290 -28.78 -14.33 22.05
CA ASN A 290 -28.19 -15.19 23.07
C ASN A 290 -27.53 -14.33 24.17
N PRO A 291 -27.77 -14.61 25.47
CA PRO A 291 -27.06 -13.93 26.56
C PRO A 291 -25.54 -13.98 26.47
N GLU A 292 -24.99 -15.06 25.92
CA GLU A 292 -23.56 -15.21 25.63
C GLU A 292 -23.31 -14.98 24.13
N ILE A 293 -22.94 -13.75 23.79
CA ILE A 293 -22.73 -13.36 22.40
C ILE A 293 -21.45 -13.99 21.85
N ASP A 294 -21.61 -14.83 20.82
CA ASP A 294 -20.50 -15.42 20.06
C ASP A 294 -20.04 -14.44 18.95
N ASN A 295 -19.07 -13.59 19.27
CA ASN A 295 -18.52 -12.59 18.35
C ASN A 295 -17.95 -13.19 17.06
N VAL A 296 -17.43 -14.42 17.11
CA VAL A 296 -16.87 -15.10 15.93
C VAL A 296 -18.00 -15.47 14.96
N LYS A 297 -19.12 -15.98 15.47
CA LYS A 297 -20.31 -16.26 14.64
C LYS A 297 -20.96 -14.99 14.10
N ILE A 298 -21.06 -13.94 14.91
CA ILE A 298 -21.58 -12.64 14.43
C ILE A 298 -20.72 -12.15 13.27
N GLN A 299 -19.40 -12.10 13.45
CA GLN A 299 -18.48 -11.67 12.42
C GLN A 299 -18.69 -12.47 11.13
N LYS A 300 -18.73 -13.80 11.24
CA LYS A 300 -18.95 -14.67 10.09
C LYS A 300 -20.27 -14.34 9.37
N TYR A 301 -21.38 -14.24 10.08
CA TYR A 301 -22.68 -14.01 9.45
C TYR A 301 -22.84 -12.61 8.86
N VAL A 302 -22.26 -11.59 9.50
CA VAL A 302 -22.23 -10.22 8.96
C VAL A 302 -21.38 -10.16 7.69
N ILE A 303 -20.21 -10.81 7.66
CA ILE A 303 -19.34 -10.87 6.48
C ILE A 303 -20.02 -11.66 5.34
N ASP A 304 -20.61 -12.81 5.62
CA ASP A 304 -21.41 -13.57 4.64
C ASP A 304 -22.56 -12.73 4.07
N SER A 305 -23.22 -11.92 4.92
CA SER A 305 -24.30 -11.02 4.48
C SER A 305 -23.80 -9.89 3.60
N LEU A 306 -22.62 -9.32 3.89
CA LEU A 306 -21.99 -8.28 3.07
C LEU A 306 -21.63 -8.82 1.68
N ILE A 307 -21.10 -10.04 1.62
CA ILE A 307 -20.83 -10.77 0.36
C ILE A 307 -22.12 -10.87 -0.47
N ILE A 308 -23.22 -11.35 0.14
CA ILE A 308 -24.52 -11.41 -0.54
C ILE A 308 -25.01 -10.03 -0.96
N ASN A 309 -24.80 -8.98 -0.17
CA ASN A 309 -25.23 -7.64 -0.56
C ASN A 309 -24.46 -7.11 -1.77
N PHE A 310 -23.17 -7.45 -1.93
CA PHE A 310 -22.42 -7.13 -3.14
C PHE A 310 -22.98 -7.89 -4.36
N SER A 311 -23.32 -9.17 -4.23
CA SER A 311 -24.02 -9.92 -5.29
C SER A 311 -25.37 -9.29 -5.62
N TYR A 312 -26.14 -8.89 -4.61
CA TYR A 312 -27.42 -8.19 -4.75
C TYR A 312 -27.25 -6.88 -5.53
N ALA A 313 -26.29 -6.04 -5.15
CA ALA A 313 -25.97 -4.78 -5.82
C ALA A 313 -25.60 -4.99 -7.29
N ASN A 314 -24.87 -6.06 -7.60
CA ASN A 314 -24.49 -6.43 -8.96
C ASN A 314 -25.69 -6.90 -9.81
N ILE A 315 -26.55 -7.76 -9.25
CA ILE A 315 -27.76 -8.26 -9.94
C ILE A 315 -28.66 -7.10 -10.37
N PHE A 316 -28.85 -6.13 -9.48
CA PHE A 316 -29.67 -4.96 -9.77
C PHE A 316 -28.87 -3.81 -10.38
N VAL A 317 -27.58 -3.96 -10.70
CA VAL A 317 -26.76 -2.89 -11.30
C VAL A 317 -26.80 -1.58 -10.48
N HIS A 318 -27.05 -1.67 -9.17
CA HIS A 318 -27.16 -0.55 -8.25
C HIS A 318 -25.99 -0.60 -7.26
N ARG A 319 -24.80 -0.38 -7.82
CA ARG A 319 -23.52 -0.52 -7.11
C ARG A 319 -23.36 0.52 -6.00
N LEU A 320 -22.94 0.08 -4.82
CA LEU A 320 -22.58 0.90 -3.66
C LEU A 320 -21.49 1.91 -4.02
N SER A 321 -20.50 1.50 -4.82
CA SER A 321 -19.41 2.37 -5.29
C SER A 321 -19.85 3.58 -6.13
N LYS A 322 -21.13 3.62 -6.54
CA LYS A 322 -21.72 4.71 -7.32
C LYS A 322 -22.87 5.43 -6.61
N HIS A 323 -23.59 4.74 -5.73
CA HIS A 323 -24.87 5.23 -5.20
C HIS A 323 -24.87 5.53 -3.70
N LEU A 324 -23.79 5.22 -2.98
CA LEU A 324 -23.60 5.81 -1.65
C LEU A 324 -23.38 7.32 -1.75
N ALA A 325 -23.67 8.02 -0.65
CA ALA A 325 -23.51 9.46 -0.57
C ALA A 325 -22.04 9.89 -0.89
N PRO A 326 -21.82 10.97 -1.67
CA PRO A 326 -20.48 11.38 -2.08
C PRO A 326 -19.47 11.54 -0.94
N GLU A 327 -19.92 12.08 0.20
CA GLU A 327 -19.13 12.25 1.42
C GLU A 327 -18.55 10.93 1.93
N TYR A 328 -19.32 9.84 1.85
CA TYR A 328 -18.90 8.51 2.23
C TYR A 328 -17.92 7.92 1.21
N LEU A 329 -18.18 8.14 -0.08
CA LEU A 329 -17.36 7.62 -1.18
C LEU A 329 -15.95 8.23 -1.22
N GLN A 330 -15.77 9.45 -0.72
CA GLN A 330 -14.47 10.13 -0.65
C GLN A 330 -13.61 9.72 0.56
N LEU A 331 -14.16 8.95 1.51
CA LEU A 331 -13.39 8.51 2.67
C LEU A 331 -12.20 7.64 2.25
N PRO A 332 -11.04 7.72 2.90
CA PRO A 332 -9.79 7.10 2.45
C PRO A 332 -9.68 5.60 2.77
N SER A 333 -10.64 5.01 3.50
CA SER A 333 -10.63 3.58 3.85
C SER A 333 -12.02 3.05 4.16
N LEU A 334 -12.19 1.72 4.10
CA LEU A 334 -13.44 1.07 4.49
C LEU A 334 -13.68 1.15 6.01
N LYS A 335 -12.62 1.25 6.82
CA LYS A 335 -12.71 1.50 8.27
C LYS A 335 -13.32 2.86 8.57
N GLU A 336 -12.88 3.92 7.88
CA GLU A 336 -13.45 5.26 8.03
C GLU A 336 -14.89 5.31 7.51
N LEU A 337 -15.18 4.63 6.39
CA LEU A 337 -16.56 4.45 5.90
C LEU A 337 -17.46 3.80 6.95
N ARG A 338 -17.02 2.68 7.52
CA ARG A 338 -17.72 1.95 8.58
C ARG A 338 -18.05 2.83 9.76
N ASN A 339 -17.05 3.57 10.26
CA ASN A 339 -17.23 4.44 11.41
C ASN A 339 -18.18 5.61 11.11
N ALA A 340 -18.06 6.22 9.92
CA ALA A 340 -18.91 7.34 9.52
C ALA A 340 -20.38 6.91 9.36
N ILE A 341 -20.65 5.84 8.59
CA ILE A 341 -22.01 5.33 8.39
C ILE A 341 -22.58 4.80 9.71
N GLY A 342 -21.78 4.05 10.49
CA GLY A 342 -22.25 3.50 11.76
C GLY A 342 -22.69 4.58 12.73
N GLN A 343 -21.90 5.65 12.87
CA GLN A 343 -22.27 6.77 13.73
C GLN A 343 -23.49 7.53 13.22
N ASP A 344 -23.56 7.80 11.91
CA ASP A 344 -24.72 8.49 11.31
C ASP A 344 -26.01 7.68 11.46
N TYR A 345 -25.96 6.37 11.19
CA TYR A 345 -27.12 5.49 11.30
C TYR A 345 -27.67 5.45 12.73
N LEU A 346 -26.80 5.29 13.72
CA LEU A 346 -27.19 5.29 15.13
C LEU A 346 -27.82 6.63 15.55
N ASN A 347 -27.25 7.75 15.10
CA ASN A 347 -27.80 9.08 15.38
C ASN A 347 -29.20 9.24 14.75
N ARG A 348 -29.38 8.84 13.49
CA ARG A 348 -30.66 8.93 12.77
C ARG A 348 -31.76 8.09 13.42
N LYS A 349 -31.42 6.91 13.94
CA LYS A 349 -32.39 5.99 14.56
C LYS A 349 -32.74 6.34 16.00
N SER A 350 -31.94 7.19 16.66
CA SER A 350 -32.21 7.65 18.03
C SER A 350 -32.50 6.49 19.00
N TYR A 351 -31.73 5.41 18.89
CA TYR A 351 -31.90 4.26 19.78
C TYR A 351 -31.71 4.69 21.25
N THR A 352 -32.62 4.26 22.12
CA THR A 352 -32.82 4.84 23.45
C THR A 352 -32.13 4.09 24.59
N LYS A 353 -31.35 3.04 24.29
CA LYS A 353 -30.80 2.09 25.27
C LYS A 353 -29.27 2.01 25.21
N GLU A 354 -28.62 1.51 26.27
CA GLU A 354 -27.15 1.41 26.35
C GLU A 354 -26.54 0.49 25.27
N GLY A 355 -25.28 0.73 24.88
CA GLY A 355 -24.66 0.29 23.62
C GLY A 355 -24.76 -1.19 23.21
N VAL A 356 -24.97 -2.13 24.14
CA VAL A 356 -25.16 -3.57 23.84
C VAL A 356 -26.55 -3.84 23.22
N SER A 357 -27.54 -2.99 23.50
CA SER A 357 -28.90 -3.11 22.94
C SER A 357 -29.03 -2.71 21.47
N TYR A 358 -28.10 -1.88 20.97
CA TYR A 358 -28.13 -1.41 19.57
C TYR A 358 -27.96 -2.55 18.57
N GLY A 359 -27.17 -3.58 18.92
CA GLY A 359 -26.98 -4.76 18.06
C GLY A 359 -28.30 -5.52 17.84
N LEU A 360 -29.12 -5.66 18.88
CA LEU A 360 -30.42 -6.33 18.78
C LEU A 360 -31.41 -5.50 17.95
N ASP A 361 -31.46 -4.19 18.16
CA ASP A 361 -32.33 -3.29 17.38
C ASP A 361 -31.95 -3.29 15.89
N LEU A 362 -30.66 -3.29 15.56
CA LEU A 362 -30.18 -3.44 14.18
C LEU A 362 -30.48 -4.81 13.56
N ALA A 363 -30.36 -5.89 14.32
CA ALA A 363 -30.72 -7.22 13.85
C ALA A 363 -32.23 -7.32 13.55
N MET A 364 -33.07 -6.69 14.39
CA MET A 364 -34.51 -6.58 14.13
C MET A 364 -34.81 -5.72 12.90
N ASP A 365 -34.11 -4.60 12.72
CA ASP A 365 -34.20 -3.77 11.51
C ASP A 365 -33.86 -4.58 10.24
N LEU A 366 -32.83 -5.43 10.30
CA LEU A 366 -32.47 -6.32 9.18
C LEU A 366 -33.57 -7.35 8.88
N CYS A 367 -34.19 -7.95 9.91
CA CYS A 367 -35.31 -8.87 9.74
C CYS A 367 -36.55 -8.17 9.14
N ILE A 368 -36.84 -6.94 9.55
CA ILE A 368 -37.91 -6.13 8.98
C ILE A 368 -37.61 -5.82 7.51
N LEU A 369 -36.36 -5.49 7.18
CA LEU A 369 -35.92 -5.26 5.81
C LEU A 369 -36.05 -6.52 4.95
N ALA A 370 -35.67 -7.68 5.48
CA ALA A 370 -35.86 -8.99 4.82
C ALA A 370 -37.34 -9.23 4.47
N SER A 371 -38.26 -8.93 5.40
CA SER A 371 -39.71 -9.02 5.15
C SER A 371 -40.18 -8.09 4.01
N LYS A 372 -39.68 -6.85 3.96
CA LYS A 372 -40.00 -5.89 2.87
C LYS A 372 -39.49 -6.36 1.51
N ILE A 373 -38.29 -6.97 1.48
CA ILE A 373 -37.72 -7.57 0.27
C ILE A 373 -38.60 -8.74 -0.19
N LEU A 374 -38.99 -9.63 0.74
CA LEU A 374 -39.88 -10.76 0.45
C LEU A 374 -41.22 -10.29 -0.11
N LYS A 375 -41.86 -9.27 0.48
CA LYS A 375 -43.10 -8.73 -0.07
C LYS A 375 -42.91 -8.16 -1.47
N THR A 376 -41.79 -7.48 -1.74
CA THR A 376 -41.49 -6.97 -3.09
C THR A 376 -41.32 -8.10 -4.11
N VAL A 377 -40.71 -9.21 -3.70
CA VAL A 377 -40.57 -10.42 -4.53
C VAL A 377 -41.92 -11.11 -4.75
N GLU A 378 -42.74 -11.24 -3.71
CA GLU A 378 -44.10 -11.79 -3.79
C GLU A 378 -44.98 -10.96 -4.73
N SER A 379 -44.96 -9.62 -4.57
CA SER A 379 -45.65 -8.71 -5.49
C SER A 379 -45.15 -8.84 -6.93
N LEU A 380 -43.87 -9.15 -7.14
CA LEU A 380 -43.30 -9.36 -8.47
C LEU A 380 -43.82 -10.66 -9.10
N ASP A 381 -44.03 -11.70 -8.30
CA ASP A 381 -44.63 -12.96 -8.72
C ASP A 381 -46.10 -12.82 -9.09
N HIS A 382 -46.82 -11.98 -8.35
CA HIS A 382 -48.23 -11.67 -8.61
C HIS A 382 -48.44 -10.56 -9.65
N VAL A 383 -47.35 -9.94 -10.15
CA VAL A 383 -47.40 -8.82 -11.10
C VAL A 383 -48.29 -7.68 -10.58
N GLU A 384 -48.18 -7.41 -9.28
CA GLU A 384 -48.94 -6.35 -8.62
C GLU A 384 -48.45 -4.96 -9.07
N LYS A 385 -49.30 -3.94 -8.88
CA LYS A 385 -48.88 -2.55 -9.03
C LYS A 385 -47.93 -2.18 -7.89
N HIS A 386 -46.62 -2.34 -8.10
CA HIS A 386 -45.58 -2.10 -7.10
C HIS A 386 -44.31 -1.51 -7.73
N GLU A 387 -43.58 -0.67 -6.99
CA GLU A 387 -42.37 0.00 -7.49
C GLU A 387 -41.11 -0.90 -7.34
N PHE A 388 -41.08 -2.03 -8.05
CA PHE A 388 -40.05 -3.06 -7.91
C PHE A 388 -38.61 -2.53 -7.98
N ARG A 389 -38.29 -1.80 -9.05
CA ARG A 389 -36.91 -1.37 -9.34
C ARG A 389 -36.39 -0.39 -8.30
N GLN A 390 -37.22 0.57 -7.91
CA GLN A 390 -36.85 1.57 -6.92
C GLN A 390 -36.65 0.92 -5.55
N ASN A 391 -37.55 0.01 -5.17
CA ASN A 391 -37.45 -0.74 -3.92
C ASN A 391 -36.19 -1.60 -3.87
N PHE A 392 -35.90 -2.41 -4.90
CA PHE A 392 -34.68 -3.22 -4.94
C PHE A 392 -33.40 -2.38 -4.87
N ASN A 393 -33.34 -1.26 -5.59
CA ASN A 393 -32.20 -0.35 -5.51
C ASN A 393 -32.02 0.22 -4.09
N LYS A 394 -33.11 0.64 -3.45
CA LYS A 394 -33.08 1.14 -2.08
C LYS A 394 -32.62 0.06 -1.10
N TYR A 395 -33.11 -1.16 -1.24
CA TYR A 395 -32.75 -2.25 -0.33
C TYR A 395 -31.26 -2.58 -0.35
N VAL A 396 -30.55 -2.41 -1.48
CA VAL A 396 -29.08 -2.55 -1.53
C VAL A 396 -28.39 -1.63 -0.51
N LEU A 397 -28.81 -0.38 -0.48
CA LEU A 397 -28.24 0.65 0.40
C LEU A 397 -28.65 0.38 1.85
N ASP A 398 -29.95 0.11 2.09
CA ASP A 398 -30.47 -0.16 3.43
C ASP A 398 -29.80 -1.40 4.06
N ILE A 399 -29.60 -2.48 3.29
CA ILE A 399 -28.87 -3.68 3.75
C ILE A 399 -27.42 -3.30 4.10
N PHE A 400 -26.74 -2.55 3.22
CA PHE A 400 -25.35 -2.16 3.44
C PHE A 400 -25.19 -1.32 4.71
N GLU A 401 -26.03 -0.31 4.91
CA GLU A 401 -25.99 0.57 6.08
C GLU A 401 -26.18 -0.22 7.38
N ILE A 402 -27.14 -1.15 7.42
CA ILE A 402 -27.36 -1.99 8.60
C ILE A 402 -26.15 -2.88 8.87
N LEU A 403 -25.65 -3.59 7.85
CA LEU A 403 -24.53 -4.52 8.00
C LEU A 403 -23.22 -3.82 8.37
N ILE A 404 -22.93 -2.66 7.76
CA ILE A 404 -21.72 -1.91 8.08
C ILE A 404 -21.80 -1.29 9.49
N THR A 405 -23.01 -0.95 9.95
CA THR A 405 -23.24 -0.51 11.33
C THR A 405 -23.07 -1.67 12.33
N LEU A 406 -23.47 -2.90 11.97
CA LEU A 406 -23.14 -4.08 12.78
C LEU A 406 -21.62 -4.30 12.86
N CYS A 407 -20.88 -4.10 11.76
CA CYS A 407 -19.42 -4.10 11.80
C CYS A 407 -18.85 -3.03 12.74
N PHE A 408 -19.48 -1.85 12.81
CA PHE A 408 -19.07 -0.80 13.74
C PHE A 408 -19.29 -1.19 15.20
N ILE A 409 -20.47 -1.73 15.54
CA ILE A 409 -20.84 -2.09 16.93
C ILE A 409 -19.99 -3.23 17.48
N TYR A 410 -19.77 -4.26 16.67
CA TYR A 410 -19.01 -5.45 17.07
C TYR A 410 -17.51 -5.33 16.78
N ASP A 411 -17.05 -4.12 16.47
CA ASP A 411 -15.67 -3.79 16.10
C ASP A 411 -15.02 -4.77 15.10
N ILE A 412 -15.79 -5.13 14.06
CA ILE A 412 -15.31 -5.97 12.97
C ILE A 412 -14.41 -5.11 12.08
N GLU A 413 -13.10 -5.34 12.18
CA GLU A 413 -12.07 -4.68 11.38
C GLU A 413 -11.59 -5.56 10.22
N GLY A 414 -10.90 -4.97 9.24
CA GLY A 414 -10.30 -5.71 8.12
C GLY A 414 -11.33 -6.40 7.22
N ILE A 415 -12.50 -5.79 7.02
CA ILE A 415 -13.65 -6.34 6.27
C ILE A 415 -13.21 -6.89 4.90
N GLU A 416 -12.32 -6.19 4.19
CA GLU A 416 -11.81 -6.63 2.89
C GLU A 416 -11.06 -7.97 2.97
N GLN A 417 -10.25 -8.14 4.01
CA GLN A 417 -9.50 -9.37 4.25
C GLN A 417 -10.43 -10.49 4.72
N LEU A 418 -11.38 -10.19 5.59
CA LEU A 418 -12.38 -11.16 6.06
C LEU A 418 -13.23 -11.70 4.91
N ILE A 419 -13.66 -10.83 3.98
CA ILE A 419 -14.32 -11.25 2.75
C ILE A 419 -13.38 -12.14 1.93
N ALA A 420 -12.14 -11.71 1.70
CA ALA A 420 -11.20 -12.49 0.89
C ALA A 420 -10.90 -13.88 1.47
N ASP A 421 -10.75 -13.99 2.79
CA ASP A 421 -10.57 -15.25 3.50
C ASP A 421 -11.79 -16.14 3.36
N ARG A 422 -12.98 -15.56 3.56
CA ARG A 422 -14.24 -16.28 3.46
C ARG A 422 -14.52 -16.79 2.06
N MET A 423 -14.30 -15.97 1.05
CA MET A 423 -14.49 -16.36 -0.35
C MET A 423 -13.52 -17.46 -0.76
N TYR A 424 -12.26 -17.38 -0.33
CA TYR A 424 -11.29 -18.45 -0.58
C TYR A 424 -11.75 -19.79 0.03
N GLU A 425 -12.23 -19.80 1.27
CA GLU A 425 -12.77 -21.00 1.92
C GLU A 425 -13.97 -21.58 1.14
N VAL A 426 -14.86 -20.72 0.65
CA VAL A 426 -16.03 -21.15 -0.13
C VAL A 426 -15.60 -21.75 -1.47
N GLU A 427 -14.73 -21.06 -2.21
CA GLU A 427 -14.24 -21.45 -3.54
C GLU A 427 -13.40 -22.72 -3.50
N HIS A 428 -12.57 -22.92 -2.47
CA HIS A 428 -11.70 -24.10 -2.33
C HIS A 428 -12.47 -25.42 -2.26
N ARG A 429 -13.77 -25.38 -1.97
CA ARG A 429 -14.63 -26.58 -1.94
C ARG A 429 -15.16 -26.97 -3.32
N HIS A 430 -14.93 -26.14 -4.35
CA HIS A 430 -15.40 -26.39 -5.70
C HIS A 430 -14.41 -27.26 -6.48
N GLU A 431 -14.93 -28.18 -7.28
CA GLU A 431 -14.13 -29.16 -8.03
C GLU A 431 -13.11 -28.50 -8.97
N TYR A 432 -13.48 -27.38 -9.58
CA TYR A 432 -12.67 -26.64 -10.56
C TYR A 432 -11.89 -25.44 -9.96
N PHE A 433 -11.55 -25.50 -8.67
CA PHE A 433 -10.91 -24.38 -7.96
C PHE A 433 -9.58 -23.94 -8.61
N GLU A 434 -8.76 -24.91 -9.00
CA GLU A 434 -7.46 -24.65 -9.61
C GLU A 434 -7.60 -24.04 -11.01
N GLU A 435 -8.61 -24.44 -11.78
CA GLU A 435 -8.85 -23.99 -13.15
C GLU A 435 -9.45 -22.57 -13.19
N TYR A 436 -10.36 -22.26 -12.27
CA TYR A 436 -11.08 -20.99 -12.27
C TYR A 436 -10.27 -19.82 -11.67
N GLY A 437 -9.24 -20.12 -10.85
CA GLY A 437 -8.59 -19.13 -10.00
C GLY A 437 -9.51 -18.69 -8.87
N ASN A 438 -9.07 -17.77 -8.00
CA ASN A 438 -9.79 -17.50 -6.75
C ASN A 438 -9.81 -16.00 -6.37
N TYR A 439 -10.58 -15.66 -5.34
CA TYR A 439 -10.79 -14.28 -4.89
C TYR A 439 -9.50 -13.54 -4.46
N LYS A 440 -8.53 -14.28 -3.90
CA LYS A 440 -7.25 -13.75 -3.42
C LYS A 440 -6.23 -13.58 -4.54
N ASP A 441 -6.02 -14.64 -5.31
CA ASP A 441 -4.98 -14.72 -6.35
C ASP A 441 -5.43 -14.14 -7.70
N GLY A 442 -6.74 -13.98 -7.88
CA GLY A 442 -7.39 -13.53 -9.10
C GLY A 442 -7.97 -14.69 -9.90
N TYR A 443 -9.07 -14.42 -10.58
CA TYR A 443 -9.74 -15.36 -11.47
C TYR A 443 -8.99 -15.48 -12.80
N LYS A 444 -8.86 -16.70 -13.33
CA LYS A 444 -8.17 -16.99 -14.60
C LYS A 444 -9.08 -16.69 -15.78
N VAL A 445 -8.55 -16.20 -16.90
CA VAL A 445 -9.37 -16.11 -18.12
C VAL A 445 -9.61 -17.54 -18.60
N VAL A 446 -10.88 -17.95 -18.65
CA VAL A 446 -11.31 -19.25 -19.18
C VAL A 446 -11.71 -19.08 -20.63
#